data_AF-A0A821KGX7-F1
#
_entry.id   AF-A0A821KGX7-F1
#
_cell.length_a   1.000
_cell.length_b   1.000
_cell.length_c   1.000
_cell.angle_alpha   90.00
_cell.angle_beta   90.00
_cell.angle_gamma   90.00
#
_symmetry.space_group_name_H-M   'P 1'
#
loop_
_entity.id
_entity.type
_entity.pdbx_description
1 polymer ?
#
loop_
_entity_poly.entity_id
_entity_poly.type
_entity_poly.pdbx_seq_one_letter_code
_entity_poly.pdbx_strand_id
1 'polypeptide(L)'
;MAFDSKAAGSIVTKEIESRLKQIPEHFFEVFLEIREPVEDEIPEILIKYPNDFSDDSLKNVTNFAYPCKIPSDEQSEHFAFVILDTTGTLFRFGYCRRSNRESTCLCIISFYPWFETFYKILNDLSHIINSKSTADMEQLLSSLYNYKLMSIEEFYKNEGKELIEINTLSKNYTYTRPDPRKLPSILTS
;
A
#
# COMPACT_ATOMS: atom_id res chain seq x y z
N MET A 1 2.35 -64.20 15.48
CA MET A 1 2.14 -62.83 16.00
C MET A 1 2.62 -61.86 14.94
N ALA A 2 1.69 -61.21 14.25
CA ALA A 2 2.01 -60.17 13.28
C ALA A 2 2.28 -58.87 14.05
N PHE A 3 3.41 -58.22 13.76
CA PHE A 3 3.64 -56.84 14.18
C PHE A 3 3.04 -55.94 13.10
N ASP A 4 1.99 -55.23 13.48
CA ASP A 4 1.24 -54.30 12.64
C ASP A 4 2.06 -53.02 12.47
N SER A 5 2.56 -52.76 11.24
CA SER A 5 3.34 -51.56 10.92
C SER A 5 2.42 -50.45 10.39
N LYS A 6 1.69 -49.76 11.26
CA LYS A 6 0.97 -48.53 10.90
C LYS A 6 0.98 -47.51 12.03
N ALA A 7 2.05 -46.71 12.06
CA ALA A 7 2.04 -45.38 12.65
C ALA A 7 3.18 -44.53 12.06
N ALA A 8 3.26 -44.43 10.73
CA ALA A 8 3.96 -43.31 10.12
C ALA A 8 3.02 -42.11 10.20
N GLY A 9 3.02 -41.41 11.34
CA GLY A 9 2.43 -40.09 11.43
C GLY A 9 3.15 -39.20 10.42
N SER A 10 2.44 -38.85 9.34
CA SER A 10 2.91 -37.86 8.38
C SER A 10 3.15 -36.57 9.14
N ILE A 11 4.41 -36.22 9.38
CA ILE A 11 4.79 -34.88 9.77
C ILE A 11 4.44 -34.03 8.54
N VAL A 12 3.26 -33.44 8.55
CA VAL A 12 2.91 -32.40 7.59
C VAL A 12 3.90 -31.27 7.86
N THR A 13 4.98 -31.24 7.08
CA THR A 13 5.81 -30.05 6.93
C THR A 13 4.87 -29.00 6.36
N LYS A 14 4.32 -28.15 7.24
CA LYS A 14 3.53 -27.00 6.83
C LYS A 14 4.50 -26.14 6.02
N GLU A 15 4.35 -26.16 4.70
CA GLU A 15 5.13 -25.27 3.83
C GLU A 15 4.99 -23.86 4.39
N ILE A 16 6.13 -23.20 4.63
CA ILE A 16 6.13 -21.80 5.08
C ILE A 16 5.76 -20.98 3.85
N GLU A 17 4.46 -20.85 3.63
CA GLU A 17 3.93 -20.05 2.55
C GLU A 17 4.20 -18.57 2.82
N SER A 18 4.61 -17.86 1.77
CA SER A 18 4.75 -16.41 1.82
C SER A 18 3.41 -15.77 2.19
N ARG A 19 3.46 -14.76 3.06
CA ARG A 19 2.27 -13.96 3.42
C ARG A 19 1.92 -12.89 2.38
N LEU A 20 2.67 -12.82 1.29
CA LEU A 20 2.41 -11.89 0.20
C LEU A 20 1.41 -12.49 -0.79
N LYS A 21 0.43 -11.68 -1.18
CA LYS A 21 -0.49 -12.05 -2.27
C LYS A 21 0.29 -12.07 -3.58
N GLN A 22 0.29 -13.21 -4.27
CA GLN A 22 1.08 -13.40 -5.49
C GLN A 22 0.58 -12.53 -6.65
N ILE A 23 -0.75 -12.46 -6.81
CA ILE A 23 -1.39 -11.69 -7.88
C ILE A 23 -2.55 -10.88 -7.26
N PRO A 24 -2.27 -9.67 -6.78
CA PRO A 24 -3.30 -8.70 -6.44
C PRO A 24 -4.12 -8.30 -7.67
N GLU A 25 -5.42 -8.06 -7.47
CA GLU A 25 -6.35 -7.67 -8.54
C GLU A 25 -6.17 -6.20 -8.96
N HIS A 26 -5.89 -5.34 -7.99
CA HIS A 26 -5.69 -3.91 -8.18
C HIS A 26 -4.27 -3.50 -7.76
N PHE A 27 -3.82 -2.36 -8.28
CA PHE A 27 -2.54 -1.75 -7.89
C PHE A 27 -2.53 -1.39 -6.38
N PHE A 28 -3.68 -0.95 -5.89
CA PHE A 28 -3.97 -0.72 -4.48
C PHE A 28 -5.46 -1.00 -4.23
N GLU A 29 -5.82 -1.28 -2.99
CA GLU A 29 -7.19 -1.58 -2.58
C GLU A 29 -7.98 -0.31 -2.30
N VAL A 30 -7.40 0.61 -1.52
CA VAL A 30 -8.02 1.89 -1.18
C VAL A 30 -6.98 2.98 -0.92
N PHE A 31 -7.29 4.20 -1.34
CA PHE A 31 -6.65 5.45 -0.95
C PHE A 31 -7.56 6.21 0.00
N LEU A 32 -6.98 6.83 1.03
CA LEU A 32 -7.65 7.65 2.03
C LEU A 32 -6.89 8.95 2.27
N GLU A 33 -7.63 10.05 2.36
CA GLU A 33 -7.17 11.24 3.10
C GLU A 33 -7.89 11.26 4.44
N ILE A 34 -7.12 11.26 5.52
CA ILE A 34 -7.62 11.12 6.89
C ILE A 34 -7.26 12.39 7.65
N ARG A 35 -8.26 13.01 8.30
CA ARG A 35 -8.05 14.18 9.17
C ARG A 35 -7.43 13.75 10.49
N GLU A 36 -6.53 14.59 10.99
CA GLU A 36 -5.98 14.44 12.32
C GLU A 36 -7.09 14.46 13.39
N PRO A 37 -7.15 13.47 14.28
CA PRO A 37 -8.17 13.43 15.33
C PRO A 37 -7.99 14.60 16.29
N VAL A 38 -9.12 15.15 16.75
CA VAL A 38 -9.14 16.13 17.84
C VAL A 38 -9.28 15.36 19.15
N GLU A 39 -8.29 15.51 20.04
CA GLU A 39 -8.26 14.83 21.36
C GLU A 39 -8.38 13.29 21.27
N ASP A 40 -9.50 12.72 21.72
CA ASP A 40 -9.77 11.27 21.76
C ASP A 40 -10.81 10.84 20.70
N GLU A 41 -11.10 11.69 19.72
CA GLU A 41 -12.00 11.37 18.62
C GLU A 41 -11.37 10.39 17.61
N ILE A 42 -12.22 9.66 16.88
CA ILE A 42 -11.78 8.77 15.81
C ILE A 42 -11.37 9.63 14.59
N PRO A 43 -10.22 9.36 13.95
CA PRO A 43 -9.82 10.10 12.76
C PRO A 43 -10.86 10.00 11.64
N GLU A 44 -11.22 11.15 11.06
CA GLU A 44 -12.27 11.27 10.04
C GLU A 44 -11.69 11.04 8.63
N ILE A 45 -12.39 10.27 7.79
CA ILE A 45 -12.02 10.09 6.38
C ILE A 45 -12.60 11.24 5.56
N LEU A 46 -11.74 12.05 4.95
CA LEU A 46 -12.12 13.17 4.10
C LEU A 46 -12.30 12.76 2.64
N ILE A 47 -11.38 11.94 2.13
CA ILE A 47 -11.41 11.40 0.77
C ILE A 47 -11.21 9.90 0.85
N LYS A 48 -11.97 9.15 0.03
CA LYS A 48 -11.81 7.71 -0.16
C LYS A 48 -11.86 7.38 -1.64
N TYR A 49 -10.94 6.56 -2.12
CA TYR A 49 -10.99 6.04 -3.47
C TYR A 49 -10.58 4.56 -3.51
N PRO A 50 -11.34 3.66 -4.14
CA PRO A 50 -12.67 3.89 -4.74
C PRO A 50 -13.74 4.25 -3.70
N ASN A 51 -14.77 5.02 -4.11
CA ASN A 51 -15.83 5.49 -3.22
C ASN A 51 -16.69 4.34 -2.65
N ASP A 52 -16.81 3.25 -3.39
CA ASP A 52 -17.57 2.05 -3.07
C ASP A 52 -16.75 1.00 -2.30
N PHE A 53 -15.46 1.24 -2.06
CA PHE A 53 -14.65 0.34 -1.23
C PHE A 53 -15.26 0.21 0.17
N SER A 54 -15.56 -1.03 0.56
CA SER A 54 -16.20 -1.38 1.82
C SER A 54 -15.49 -2.56 2.45
N ASP A 55 -14.78 -2.29 3.55
CA ASP A 55 -14.08 -3.30 4.33
C ASP A 55 -14.18 -2.92 5.81
N ASP A 56 -14.54 -3.88 6.67
CA ASP A 56 -14.67 -3.68 8.13
C ASP A 56 -13.36 -3.19 8.77
N SER A 57 -12.21 -3.46 8.14
CA SER A 57 -10.90 -3.02 8.59
C SER A 57 -10.64 -1.52 8.42
N LEU A 58 -11.47 -0.77 7.67
CA LEU A 58 -11.29 0.68 7.49
C LEU A 58 -11.26 1.47 8.81
N LYS A 59 -12.05 1.05 9.81
CA LYS A 59 -12.04 1.66 11.15
C LYS A 59 -10.69 1.50 11.85
N ASN A 60 -9.99 0.41 11.59
CA ASN A 60 -8.66 0.18 12.15
C ASN A 60 -7.60 0.95 11.35
N VAL A 61 -7.76 1.04 10.03
CA VAL A 61 -6.87 1.80 9.15
C VAL A 61 -6.76 3.27 9.59
N THR A 62 -7.87 3.91 9.94
CA THR A 62 -7.84 5.31 10.42
C THR A 62 -7.05 5.45 11.71
N ASN A 63 -7.20 4.52 12.66
CA ASN A 63 -6.40 4.51 13.89
C ASN A 63 -4.92 4.25 13.61
N PHE A 64 -4.58 3.38 12.66
CA PHE A 64 -3.19 3.14 12.27
C PHE A 64 -2.53 4.32 11.56
N ALA A 65 -3.31 5.22 10.95
CA ALA A 65 -2.79 6.46 10.37
C ALA A 65 -2.35 7.48 11.44
N TYR A 66 -2.84 7.34 12.68
CA TYR A 66 -2.46 8.15 13.84
C TYR A 66 -2.12 7.25 15.04
N PRO A 67 -1.05 6.44 14.95
CA PRO A 67 -0.78 5.38 15.92
C PRO A 67 -0.33 5.91 17.30
N CYS A 68 0.15 7.15 17.35
CA CYS A 68 0.54 7.85 18.56
C CYS A 68 0.45 9.37 18.36
N LYS A 69 0.49 10.11 19.47
CA LYS A 69 0.66 11.57 19.45
C LYS A 69 2.10 11.87 19.08
N ILE A 70 2.33 12.41 17.89
CA ILE A 70 3.66 12.77 17.42
C ILE A 70 3.83 14.29 17.57
N PRO A 71 4.97 14.78 18.08
CA PRO A 71 5.23 16.21 18.24
C PRO A 71 5.08 17.01 16.94
N SER A 72 4.60 18.26 17.05
CA SER A 72 4.26 19.13 15.92
C SER A 72 5.47 19.68 15.15
N ASP A 73 6.67 19.43 15.65
CA ASP A 73 7.96 19.98 15.21
C ASP A 73 8.66 19.14 14.13
N GLU A 74 8.11 17.98 13.75
CA GLU A 74 8.68 17.11 12.73
C GLU A 74 8.23 17.48 11.29
N GLN A 75 9.07 17.13 10.31
CA GLN A 75 8.79 17.33 8.88
C GLN A 75 7.77 16.30 8.38
N SER A 76 7.39 16.34 7.10
CA SER A 76 6.52 15.30 6.53
C SER A 76 7.16 13.91 6.66
N GLU A 77 6.45 12.98 7.30
CA GLU A 77 6.96 11.65 7.61
C GLU A 77 6.26 10.58 6.79
N HIS A 78 7.05 9.63 6.30
CA HIS A 78 6.54 8.40 5.70
C HIS A 78 6.65 7.27 6.72
N PHE A 79 5.59 6.48 6.83
CA PHE A 79 5.63 5.24 7.58
C PHE A 79 4.75 4.20 6.89
N ALA A 80 4.85 2.96 7.35
CA ALA A 80 3.97 1.90 6.90
C ALA A 80 3.55 1.01 8.07
N PHE A 81 2.33 0.52 8.00
CA PHE A 81 1.81 -0.51 8.89
C PHE A 81 1.36 -1.72 8.09
N VAL A 82 1.12 -2.85 8.76
CA VAL A 82 0.65 -4.08 8.14
C VAL A 82 -0.61 -4.55 8.84
N ILE A 83 -1.66 -4.79 8.07
CA ILE A 83 -2.88 -5.47 8.52
C ILE A 83 -3.02 -6.80 7.80
N LEU A 84 -3.90 -7.65 8.33
CA LEU A 84 -4.23 -8.91 7.68
C LEU A 84 -5.42 -8.74 6.74
N ASP A 85 -5.47 -9.57 5.71
CA ASP A 85 -6.68 -9.76 4.94
C ASP A 85 -7.80 -10.39 5.80
N THR A 86 -9.00 -10.47 5.24
CA THR A 86 -10.17 -11.01 5.95
C THR A 86 -10.02 -12.48 6.33
N THR A 87 -9.16 -13.23 5.63
CA THR A 87 -8.84 -14.63 5.98
C THR A 87 -7.77 -14.75 7.08
N GLY A 88 -7.08 -13.67 7.41
CA GLY A 88 -6.01 -13.63 8.40
C GLY A 88 -4.67 -14.19 7.90
N THR A 89 -4.54 -14.49 6.60
CA THR A 89 -3.37 -15.19 6.04
C THR A 89 -2.42 -14.24 5.34
N LEU A 90 -2.93 -13.31 4.55
CA LEU A 90 -2.16 -12.43 3.68
C LEU A 90 -1.95 -11.05 4.33
N PHE A 91 -0.82 -10.44 4.01
CA PHE A 91 -0.49 -9.08 4.42
C PHE A 91 -1.05 -8.04 3.47
N ARG A 92 -1.67 -7.01 4.04
CA ARG A 92 -1.95 -5.74 3.39
C ARG A 92 -1.10 -4.67 4.04
N PHE A 93 -0.38 -3.91 3.22
CA PHE A 93 0.48 -2.83 3.65
C PHE A 93 -0.30 -1.52 3.56
N GLY A 94 -0.31 -0.76 4.65
CA GLY A 94 -0.79 0.61 4.68
C GLY A 94 0.38 1.56 4.63
N TYR A 95 0.54 2.27 3.52
CA TYR A 95 1.56 3.29 3.32
C TYR A 95 1.00 4.65 3.69
N CYS A 96 1.69 5.39 4.55
CA CYS A 96 1.24 6.67 5.04
C CYS A 96 2.23 7.78 4.72
N ARG A 97 1.69 8.96 4.42
CA ARG A 97 2.41 10.23 4.41
C ARG A 97 1.67 11.20 5.30
N ARG A 98 2.29 11.58 6.41
CA ARG A 98 1.76 12.56 7.35
C ARG A 98 2.45 13.90 7.14
N SER A 99 1.70 14.99 7.13
CA SER A 99 2.23 16.35 6.98
C SER A 99 1.68 17.25 8.08
N ASN A 100 2.57 17.76 8.94
CA ASN A 100 2.18 18.69 10.00
C ASN A 100 1.60 20.02 9.47
N ARG A 101 1.77 20.32 8.18
CA ARG A 101 1.19 21.52 7.54
C ARG A 101 -0.27 21.32 7.13
N GLU A 102 -0.64 20.09 6.79
CA GLU A 102 -1.94 19.77 6.18
C GLU A 102 -2.96 19.29 7.21
N SER A 103 -2.53 18.95 8.45
CA SER A 103 -3.38 18.33 9.48
C SER A 103 -4.13 17.08 8.97
N THR A 104 -3.57 16.42 7.96
CA THR A 104 -4.09 15.20 7.34
C THR A 104 -2.97 14.19 7.13
N CYS A 105 -3.37 12.93 7.04
CA CYS A 105 -2.54 11.80 6.65
C CYS A 105 -3.11 11.20 5.36
N LEU A 106 -2.27 11.11 4.34
CA LEU A 106 -2.58 10.35 3.13
C LEU A 106 -2.21 8.89 3.36
N CYS A 107 -3.10 7.96 3.00
CA CYS A 107 -2.89 6.53 3.20
C CYS A 107 -3.26 5.73 1.95
N ILE A 108 -2.42 4.78 1.54
CA ILE A 108 -2.72 3.78 0.51
C ILE A 108 -2.61 2.39 1.11
N ILE A 109 -3.66 1.57 0.97
CA ILE A 109 -3.64 0.15 1.31
C ILE A 109 -3.36 -0.66 0.04
N SER A 110 -2.31 -1.49 0.04
CA SER A 110 -2.01 -2.39 -1.09
C SER A 110 -1.47 -3.74 -0.60
N PHE A 111 -1.65 -4.77 -1.41
CA PHE A 111 -0.98 -6.06 -1.21
C PHE A 111 0.47 -6.05 -1.72
N TYR A 112 0.85 -5.08 -2.55
CA TYR A 112 2.21 -4.97 -3.07
C TYR A 112 3.15 -4.33 -2.05
N PRO A 113 4.29 -4.97 -1.70
CA PRO A 113 5.25 -4.43 -0.74
C PRO A 113 6.19 -3.36 -1.37
N TRP A 114 5.66 -2.38 -2.09
CA TRP A 114 6.44 -1.42 -2.91
C TRP A 114 6.65 -0.07 -2.22
N PHE A 115 7.37 -0.07 -1.10
CA PHE A 115 7.56 1.09 -0.21
C PHE A 115 7.95 2.38 -0.96
N GLU A 116 9.06 2.37 -1.71
CA GLU A 116 9.55 3.56 -2.43
C GLU A 116 8.53 4.08 -3.44
N THR A 117 7.89 3.17 -4.17
CA THR A 117 6.88 3.51 -5.18
C THR A 117 5.66 4.16 -4.54
N PHE A 118 5.11 3.59 -3.47
CA PHE A 118 3.95 4.15 -2.79
C PHE A 118 4.26 5.45 -2.07
N TYR A 119 5.46 5.62 -1.49
CA TYR A 119 5.87 6.90 -0.93
C TYR A 119 6.01 7.98 -1.99
N LYS A 120 6.54 7.65 -3.18
CA LYS A 120 6.55 8.60 -4.29
C LYS A 120 5.13 8.99 -4.71
N ILE A 121 4.23 8.01 -4.87
CA ILE A 121 2.81 8.27 -5.20
C ILE A 121 2.16 9.19 -4.16
N LEU A 122 2.36 8.94 -2.86
CA LEU A 122 1.80 9.76 -1.79
C LEU A 122 2.34 11.20 -1.80
N ASN A 123 3.62 11.40 -2.12
CA ASN A 123 4.18 12.75 -2.30
C ASN A 123 3.52 13.47 -3.48
N ASP A 124 3.44 12.79 -4.64
CA ASP A 124 2.79 13.34 -5.84
C ASP A 124 1.31 13.69 -5.56
N LEU A 125 0.56 12.82 -4.88
CA LEU A 125 -0.82 13.09 -4.46
C LEU A 125 -0.94 14.28 -3.50
N SER A 126 -0.06 14.41 -2.51
CA SER A 126 -0.07 15.58 -1.62
C SER A 126 0.15 16.87 -2.38
N HIS A 127 1.06 16.90 -3.36
CA HIS A 127 1.24 18.08 -4.20
C HIS A 127 -0.02 18.42 -4.99
N ILE A 128 -0.68 17.42 -5.57
CA ILE A 128 -1.93 17.61 -6.32
C ILE A 128 -3.05 18.14 -5.40
N ILE A 129 -3.28 17.51 -4.24
CA ILE A 129 -4.30 17.90 -3.26
C ILE A 129 -4.05 19.33 -2.77
N ASN A 130 -2.80 19.69 -2.45
CA ASN A 130 -2.43 21.04 -2.03
C ASN A 130 -2.65 22.11 -3.10
N SER A 131 -2.53 21.73 -4.39
CA SER A 131 -2.87 22.61 -5.52
C SER A 131 -4.38 22.71 -5.79
N LYS A 132 -5.21 21.99 -5.02
CA LYS A 132 -6.68 21.92 -5.15
C LYS A 132 -7.14 21.40 -6.52
N SER A 133 -6.34 20.57 -7.18
CA SER A 133 -6.68 19.97 -8.48
C SER A 133 -7.40 18.62 -8.29
N THR A 134 -8.71 18.68 -8.04
CA THR A 134 -9.54 17.46 -7.84
C THR A 134 -9.52 16.55 -9.08
N ALA A 135 -9.57 17.12 -10.28
CA ALA A 135 -9.59 16.35 -11.52
C ALA A 135 -8.29 15.56 -11.74
N ASP A 136 -7.12 16.15 -11.49
CA ASP A 136 -5.85 15.44 -11.61
C ASP A 136 -5.72 14.35 -10.54
N MET A 137 -6.21 14.61 -9.32
CA MET A 137 -6.22 13.61 -8.24
C MET A 137 -7.06 12.39 -8.64
N GLU A 138 -8.30 12.61 -9.08
CA GLU A 138 -9.20 11.54 -9.52
C GLU A 138 -8.62 10.78 -10.72
N GLN A 139 -8.03 11.49 -11.68
CA GLN A 139 -7.42 10.86 -12.85
C GLN A 139 -6.20 10.02 -12.47
N LEU A 140 -5.33 10.50 -11.57
CA LEU A 140 -4.16 9.76 -11.10
C LEU A 140 -4.60 8.50 -10.34
N LEU A 141 -5.51 8.63 -9.37
CA LEU A 141 -6.02 7.51 -8.58
C LEU A 141 -6.71 6.47 -9.47
N SER A 142 -7.57 6.91 -10.39
CA SER A 142 -8.28 6.02 -11.32
C SER A 142 -7.35 5.30 -12.28
N SER A 143 -6.37 6.01 -12.85
CA SER A 143 -5.41 5.41 -13.76
C SER A 143 -4.51 4.41 -13.06
N LEU A 144 -4.08 4.69 -11.82
CA LEU A 144 -3.31 3.75 -11.00
C LEU A 144 -4.13 2.52 -10.62
N TYR A 145 -5.37 2.71 -10.13
CA TYR A 145 -6.23 1.61 -9.70
C TYR A 145 -6.54 0.63 -10.83
N ASN A 146 -6.73 1.16 -12.04
CA ASN A 146 -7.00 0.38 -13.26
C ASN A 146 -5.73 -0.02 -14.03
N TYR A 147 -4.53 0.30 -13.53
CA TYR A 147 -3.29 -0.01 -14.22
C TYR A 147 -3.06 -1.52 -14.26
N LYS A 148 -2.91 -2.06 -15.47
CA LYS A 148 -2.61 -3.48 -15.68
C LYS A 148 -1.11 -3.68 -15.67
N LEU A 149 -0.62 -4.27 -14.59
CA LEU A 149 0.77 -4.69 -14.47
C LEU A 149 1.07 -5.84 -15.45
N MET A 150 2.29 -5.86 -15.97
CA MET A 150 2.80 -6.99 -16.74
C MET A 150 2.69 -8.28 -15.94
N SER A 151 2.47 -9.39 -16.65
CA SER A 151 2.57 -10.72 -16.04
C SER A 151 3.96 -10.91 -15.44
N ILE A 152 4.09 -11.81 -14.46
CA ILE A 152 5.39 -12.13 -13.87
C ILE A 152 6.37 -12.63 -14.94
N GLU A 153 5.90 -13.42 -15.91
CA GLU A 153 6.74 -13.89 -17.01
C GLU A 153 7.19 -12.75 -17.93
N GLU A 154 6.29 -11.83 -18.28
CA GLU A 154 6.60 -10.65 -19.11
C GLU A 154 7.57 -9.72 -18.40
N PHE A 155 7.36 -9.47 -17.11
CA PHE A 155 8.23 -8.64 -16.28
C PHE A 155 9.67 -9.17 -16.26
N TYR A 156 9.85 -10.48 -16.11
CA TYR A 156 11.19 -11.08 -16.11
C TYR A 156 11.81 -11.21 -17.51
N LYS A 157 11.00 -11.37 -18.56
CA LYS A 157 11.48 -11.24 -19.94
C LYS A 157 11.99 -9.83 -20.22
N ASN A 158 11.39 -8.81 -19.60
CA ASN A 158 11.83 -7.43 -19.66
C ASN A 158 12.89 -7.08 -18.59
N GLU A 159 13.76 -8.03 -18.25
CA GLU A 159 14.88 -7.84 -17.31
C GLU A 159 14.48 -7.35 -15.89
N GLY A 160 13.24 -7.60 -15.46
CA GLY A 160 12.74 -7.12 -14.17
C GLY A 160 12.54 -5.61 -14.13
N LYS A 161 12.16 -5.01 -15.26
CA LYS A 161 11.88 -3.58 -15.38
C LYS A 161 10.45 -3.37 -15.86
N GLU A 162 9.73 -2.49 -15.18
CA GLU A 162 8.41 -2.01 -15.60
C GLU A 162 8.28 -0.57 -15.15
N LEU A 163 8.06 0.32 -16.12
CA LEU A 163 7.81 1.73 -15.89
C LEU A 163 6.31 1.97 -15.98
N ILE A 164 5.73 2.43 -14.88
CA ILE A 164 4.32 2.77 -14.77
C ILE A 164 4.20 4.26 -15.10
N GLU A 165 3.65 4.57 -16.28
CA GLU A 165 3.45 5.94 -16.74
C GLU A 165 1.98 6.31 -16.67
N ILE A 166 1.66 7.37 -15.92
CA ILE A 166 0.29 7.86 -15.72
C ILE A 166 0.23 9.32 -16.15
N ASN A 167 -0.63 9.61 -17.12
CA ASN A 167 -0.86 10.96 -17.60
C ASN A 167 -2.09 11.57 -16.92
N THR A 168 -1.90 12.71 -16.28
CA THR A 168 -2.99 13.59 -15.80
C THR A 168 -3.16 14.78 -16.76
N LEU A 169 -4.11 15.69 -16.50
CA LEU A 169 -4.30 16.87 -17.35
C LEU A 169 -3.11 17.82 -17.28
N SER A 170 -2.49 17.92 -16.11
CA SER A 170 -1.40 18.88 -15.86
C SER A 170 0.00 18.27 -16.03
N LYS A 171 0.18 16.98 -15.74
CA LYS A 171 1.52 16.36 -15.65
C LYS A 171 1.51 14.86 -15.93
N ASN A 172 2.65 14.35 -16.41
CA ASN A 172 2.94 12.91 -16.44
C ASN A 172 3.69 12.48 -15.16
N TYR A 173 3.22 11.39 -14.56
CA TYR A 173 3.85 10.74 -13.42
C TYR A 173 4.42 9.38 -13.83
N THR A 174 5.67 9.16 -13.45
CA THR A 174 6.34 7.87 -13.67
C THR A 174 6.67 7.20 -12.34
N TYR A 175 6.48 5.89 -12.30
CA TYR A 175 6.78 5.02 -11.16
C TYR A 175 7.41 3.72 -11.64
N THR A 176 8.03 2.96 -10.76
CA THR A 176 8.70 1.71 -11.12
C THR A 176 8.18 0.56 -10.28
N ARG A 177 7.99 -0.61 -10.90
CA ARG A 177 7.78 -1.86 -10.18
C ARG A 177 9.11 -2.39 -9.65
N PRO A 178 9.29 -2.55 -8.33
CA PRO A 178 10.48 -3.17 -7.76
C PRO A 178 10.62 -4.63 -8.21
N ASP A 179 11.85 -5.07 -8.51
CA ASP A 179 12.15 -6.48 -8.78
C ASP A 179 12.26 -7.23 -7.44
N PRO A 180 11.35 -8.18 -7.13
CA PRO A 180 11.34 -8.88 -5.84
C PRO A 180 12.56 -9.78 -5.63
N ARG A 181 13.39 -10.02 -6.65
CA ARG A 181 14.61 -10.82 -6.55
C ARG A 181 15.83 -10.00 -6.14
N LYS A 182 15.74 -8.66 -6.19
CA LYS A 182 16.85 -7.79 -5.79
C LYS A 182 16.86 -7.63 -4.28
N LEU A 183 18.05 -7.75 -3.70
CA LEU A 183 18.24 -7.46 -2.28
C LEU A 183 18.05 -5.96 -2.04
N PRO A 184 17.47 -5.56 -0.88
CA PRO A 184 17.43 -4.17 -0.47
C PRO A 184 18.83 -3.56 -0.48
N SER A 185 18.95 -2.36 -1.02
CA SER A 185 20.19 -1.59 -1.05
C SER A 185 20.10 -0.38 -0.14
N ILE A 186 21.17 -0.07 0.57
CA ILE A 186 21.31 1.19 1.29
C ILE A 186 21.83 2.22 0.30
N LEU A 187 21.19 3.40 0.23
CA LEU A 187 21.72 4.54 -0.51
C LEU A 187 22.98 5.02 0.23
N THR A 188 24.15 4.73 -0.31
CA THR A 188 25.41 5.33 0.16
C THR A 188 25.59 6.66 -0.55
N SER A 189 25.57 7.75 0.22
CA SER A 189 25.87 9.12 -0.21
C SER A 189 27.27 9.28 -0.77
#